data_AF-A0A821HWH3-F1
#
_entry.id   AF-A0A821HWH3-F1
#
_cell.length_a   1.000
_cell.length_b   1.000
_cell.length_c   1.000
_cell.angle_alpha   90.00
_cell.angle_beta   90.00
_cell.angle_gamma   90.00
#
_symmetry.space_group_name_H-M   'P 1'
#
loop_
_entity.id
_entity.type
_entity.pdbx_description
1 polymer ?
#
loop_
_entity_poly.entity_id
_entity_poly.type
_entity_poly.pdbx_seq_one_letter_code
_entity_poly.pdbx_strand_id
1 'polypeptide(L)' 'MSRGLQPYADIESYNLISHLQNNHRLVQPINCPDSLFKLMSACWITSIDQRPSMTSLLQLLMEFYGQLARFI' A
#
# COMPACT_ATOMS: atom_id res chain seq x y z
N MET A 1 1.46 -10.39 5.06
CA MET A 1 1.31 -11.17 3.83
C MET A 1 -0.16 -11.39 3.56
N SER A 2 -0.71 -10.61 2.63
CA SER A 2 -2.06 -10.85 2.12
C SER A 2 -2.15 -12.11 1.26
N ARG A 3 -1.04 -12.61 0.71
CA ARG A 3 -0.94 -13.86 -0.08
C ARG A 3 -2.06 -14.02 -1.13
N GLY A 4 -2.49 -12.93 -1.75
CA GLY A 4 -3.55 -12.94 -2.78
C GLY A 4 -4.99 -12.78 -2.25
N LEU A 5 -5.19 -12.42 -0.99
CA LEU A 5 -6.52 -12.05 -0.46
C LEU A 5 -7.16 -10.94 -1.31
N GLN A 6 -8.46 -11.07 -1.55
CA GLN A 6 -9.24 -10.09 -2.29
C GLN A 6 -9.26 -8.74 -1.53
N PRO A 7 -8.87 -7.63 -2.18
CA PRO A 7 -8.95 -6.31 -1.56
C PRO A 7 -10.41 -5.90 -1.39
N TYR A 8 -10.73 -5.28 -0.24
CA TYR A 8 -12.07 -4.79 0.07
C TYR A 8 -13.17 -5.87 -0.04
N ALA A 9 -12.86 -7.12 0.31
CA ALA A 9 -13.79 -8.25 0.20
C ALA A 9 -15.12 -8.03 0.96
N ASP A 10 -15.08 -7.25 2.04
CA ASP A 10 -16.24 -6.95 2.89
C ASP A 10 -17.03 -5.71 2.43
N ILE A 11 -16.69 -5.13 1.28
CA ILE A 11 -17.32 -3.90 0.76
C ILE A 11 -18.00 -4.19 -0.57
N GLU A 12 -19.29 -3.91 -0.64
CA GLU A 12 -20.06 -4.01 -1.87
C GLU A 12 -19.54 -2.98 -2.91
N SER A 13 -19.43 -3.40 -4.18
CA SER A 13 -18.77 -2.62 -5.23
C SER A 13 -19.30 -1.19 -5.39
N TYR A 14 -20.60 -0.96 -5.20
CA TYR A 14 -21.20 0.37 -5.29
C TYR A 14 -20.86 1.28 -4.10
N ASN A 15 -20.48 0.71 -2.95
CA ASN A 15 -20.04 1.45 -1.77
C ASN A 15 -18.54 1.76 -1.78
N LEU A 16 -17.76 1.10 -2.64
CA LEU A 16 -16.30 1.24 -2.65
C LEU A 16 -15.83 2.67 -2.90
N ILE A 17 -16.46 3.39 -3.83
CA ILE A 17 -16.08 4.79 -4.12
C ILE A 17 -16.29 5.68 -2.89
N SER A 18 -17.46 5.58 -2.25
CA SER A 18 -17.76 6.32 -1.02
C SER A 18 -16.78 5.96 0.11
N HIS A 19 -16.45 4.68 0.26
CA HIS A 19 -15.48 4.23 1.24
C HIS A 19 -14.10 4.89 1.04
N LEU A 20 -13.61 4.92 -0.21
CA LEU A 20 -12.34 5.57 -0.55
C LEU A 20 -12.37 7.09 -0.42
N GLN A 21 -13.49 7.74 -0.75
CA GLN A 21 -13.67 9.19 -0.58
C GLN A 21 -13.62 9.62 0.88
N ASN A 22 -14.07 8.75 1.80
CA ASN A 22 -13.95 8.95 3.24
C ASN A 22 -12.54 8.62 3.79
N ASN A 23 -11.52 8.59 2.92
CA ASN A 23 -10.12 8.29 3.23
C ASN A 23 -9.86 6.90 3.86
N HIS A 24 -10.82 5.98 3.81
CA HIS A 24 -10.56 4.59 4.19
C HIS A 24 -9.73 3.90 3.11
N ARG A 25 -8.83 3.02 3.53
CA ARG A 25 -7.91 2.24 2.67
C ARG A 25 -7.75 0.83 3.26
N LEU A 26 -7.08 -0.05 2.52
CA LEU A 26 -6.74 -1.38 3.01
C LEU A 26 -5.90 -1.29 4.30
N VAL A 27 -6.19 -2.20 5.23
CA VAL A 27 -5.40 -2.36 6.44
C VAL A 27 -4.04 -3.00 6.15
N GLN A 28 -3.08 -2.77 7.05
CA GLN A 28 -1.77 -3.41 6.98
C GLN A 28 -1.91 -4.94 7.08
N PRO A 29 -1.37 -5.71 6.12
CA PRO A 29 -1.42 -7.16 6.22
C PRO A 29 -0.57 -7.68 7.39
N ILE A 30 -1.01 -8.78 8.03
CA ILE A 30 -0.26 -9.48 9.11
C ILE A 30 1.16 -9.82 8.64
N ASN A 31 2.21 -9.53 9.41
CA ASN A 31 3.62 -9.73 8.99
C ASN A 31 4.05 -8.87 7.79
N CYS A 32 3.42 -7.72 7.55
CA CYS A 32 3.94 -6.71 6.62
C CYS A 32 4.77 -5.69 7.41
N PRO A 33 6.03 -5.42 7.07
CA PRO A 33 6.81 -4.38 7.73
C PRO A 33 6.19 -2.98 7.55
N ASP A 34 6.23 -2.16 8.60
CA ASP A 34 5.64 -0.82 8.59
C ASP A 34 6.20 0.07 7.47
N SER A 35 7.49 -0.08 7.16
CA SER A 35 8.15 0.65 6.08
C SER A 35 7.53 0.34 4.71
N LEU A 36 7.23 -0.94 4.45
CA LEU A 36 6.57 -1.35 3.21
C LEU A 36 5.11 -0.87 3.18
N PHE A 37 4.39 -0.97 4.29
CA PHE A 37 3.00 -0.51 4.34
C PHE A 37 2.87 1.01 4.19
N LYS A 38 3.82 1.79 4.74
CA LYS A 38 3.90 3.24 4.50
C LYS A 38 4.08 3.57 3.01
N LEU A 39 4.93 2.81 2.32
CA LEU A 39 5.12 2.95 0.87
C LEU A 39 3.84 2.62 0.09
N MET A 40 3.14 1.54 0.43
CA MET A 40 1.83 1.22 -0.16
C MET A 40 0.81 2.34 0.09
N SER A 41 0.77 2.86 1.31
CA SER A 41 -0.17 3.93 1.72
C SER A 41 0.08 5.24 0.96
N ALA A 42 1.34 5.58 0.70
CA ALA A 42 1.72 6.76 -0.08
C ALA A 42 1.17 6.70 -1.51
N CYS A 43 1.06 5.51 -2.10
CA CYS A 43 0.46 5.32 -3.43
C CYS A 43 -1.04 5.63 -3.48
N TRP A 44 -1.71 5.68 -2.33
CA TRP A 44 -3.17 5.87 -2.23
C TRP A 44 -3.59 7.24 -1.71
N ILE A 45 -2.64 8.19 -1.60
CA ILE A 45 -2.94 9.58 -1.21
C ILE A 45 -3.92 10.21 -2.21
N THR A 46 -4.90 10.94 -1.70
CA THR A 46 -5.96 11.56 -2.53
C THR A 46 -5.39 12.60 -3.50
N SER A 47 -4.45 13.44 -3.03
CA SER A 47 -3.70 14.36 -3.88
C SER A 47 -2.71 13.59 -4.77
N ILE A 48 -2.86 13.73 -6.09
CA ILE A 48 -2.01 13.07 -7.09
C ILE A 48 -0.56 13.54 -6.98
N ASP A 49 -0.35 14.84 -6.74
CA ASP A 49 0.99 15.44 -6.67
C ASP A 49 1.80 14.95 -5.46
N GLN A 50 1.13 14.40 -4.46
CA GLN A 50 1.77 13.80 -3.29
C GLN A 50 2.06 12.30 -3.46
N ARG A 51 1.57 11.67 -4.53
CA ARG A 51 1.88 10.27 -4.81
C ARG A 51 3.31 10.14 -5.33
N PRO A 52 4.02 9.08 -4.95
CA PRO A 52 5.35 8.84 -5.51
C PRO A 52 5.26 8.61 -7.02
N SER A 53 6.25 9.14 -7.74
CA SER A 53 6.45 8.75 -9.14
C SER A 53 6.83 7.27 -9.23
N MET A 54 6.63 6.65 -10.39
CA MET A 54 7.01 5.24 -10.58
C MET A 54 8.51 5.02 -10.34
N THR A 55 9.36 5.97 -10.76
CA THR A 55 10.81 5.91 -10.54
C THR A 55 11.16 5.98 -9.05
N SER A 56 10.53 6.90 -8.32
CA SER A 56 10.71 7.02 -6.87
C SER A 56 10.23 5.77 -6.13
N LEU A 57 9.08 5.22 -6.54
CA LEU A 57 8.53 3.99 -5.98
C LEU A 57 9.48 2.80 -6.17
N LEU A 58 10.02 2.64 -7.38
CA LEU A 58 10.99 1.58 -7.69
C LEU A 58 12.24 1.70 -6.83
N GLN A 59 12.81 2.90 -6.70
CA GLN A 59 13.99 3.13 -5.86
C GLN A 59 13.73 2.73 -4.41
N LEU A 60 12.63 3.19 -3.81
CA LEU A 60 12.28 2.87 -2.43
C LEU A 60 12.04 1.37 -2.21
N LEU A 61 11.41 0.69 -3.17
CA LEU A 61 11.23 -0.76 -3.14
C LEU A 61 12.57 -1.51 -3.22
N MET A 62 13.50 -1.06 -4.05
CA MET A 62 14.84 -1.64 -4.14
C MET A 62 15.62 -1.46 -2.83
N GLU A 63 15.56 -0.27 -2.23
CA GLU A 63 16.17 0.01 -0.93
C GLU A 63 15.59 -0.89 0.17
N PHE A 64 14.26 -1.03 0.21
CA PHE A 64 13.58 -1.94 1.14
C PHE A 64 13.98 -3.40 0.94
N TYR A 65 14.04 -3.88 -0.31
CA TYR A 65 14.49 -5.24 -0.62
C TYR A 65 15.93 -5.48 -0.17
N GLY A 66 16.82 -4.51 -0.40
CA GLY A 66 18.21 -4.58 0.07
C GLY A 66 18.33 -4.64 1.59
N GLN A 67 17.40 -4.04 2.34
CA GLN A 67 17.34 -4.18 3.79
C GLN A 67 16.88 -5.57 4.20
N LEU A 68 15.81 -6.09 3.59
CA LEU A 68 15.30 -7.44 3.88
C LEU A 68 16.37 -8.51 3.67
N ALA A 69 17.15 -8.41 2.59
CA ALA A 69 18.22 -9.34 2.25
C ALA A 69 19.35 -9.40 3.30
N ARG A 70 19.42 -8.46 4.25
CA ARG A 70 20.41 -8.48 5.35
C ARG A 70 19.93 -9.26 6.58
N PHE A 71 18.64 -9.60 6.65
CA PHE A 71 18.02 -10.25 7.80
C PHE A 71 17.61 -11.71 7.51
N ILE A 72 18.02 -12.24 6.36
CA ILE A 72 17.83 -13.63 5.91
C ILE A 72 19.21 -14.19 5.62
#